data_AF-A0A515EJC7-F1
#
_entry.id   AF-A0A515EJC7-F1
#
_cell.length_a   1.000
_cell.length_b   1.000
_cell.length_c   1.000
_cell.angle_alpha   90.00
_cell.angle_beta   90.00
_cell.angle_gamma   90.00
#
_symmetry.space_group_name_H-M   'P 1'
#
loop_
_entity.id
_entity.type
_entity.pdbx_description
1 polymer ?
#
loop_
_entity_poly.entity_id
_entity_poly.type
_entity_poly.pdbx_seq_one_letter_code
_entity_poly.pdbx_strand_id
1 'polypeptide(L)'
;METRLLIASLFVAFGASAAMAQTNTANTVQRDVNQQTRIETGLKDGSLNTKEAGRLETEQSQVDRLQARDLKDGKLTLKERAQLRRAQNKASRDIQSAEHNNVKGNPESKSSERLQADVQRNIQQEKRIEQGVQSGALTKPEVSTLERGQARVDRKEAKAARDGNVGRVEQANIQHADNKHSEEILDKKHNGKTRKG
;
A
#
# COMPACT_ATOMS: atom_id res chain seq x y z
N MET A 1 -59.02 -11.30 -33.36
CA MET A 1 -58.40 -10.23 -32.55
C MET A 1 -57.48 -10.91 -31.56
N GLU A 2 -56.15 -10.78 -31.72
CA GLU A 2 -55.21 -11.21 -30.69
C GLU A 2 -54.12 -10.15 -30.53
N THR A 3 -54.22 -9.39 -29.44
CA THR A 3 -53.26 -8.38 -29.03
C THR A 3 -52.09 -9.05 -28.31
N ARG A 4 -50.89 -8.90 -28.88
CA ARG A 4 -49.63 -9.35 -28.28
C ARG A 4 -49.26 -8.43 -27.11
N LEU A 5 -49.21 -8.98 -25.90
CA LEU A 5 -48.72 -8.32 -24.70
C LEU A 5 -47.21 -8.07 -24.80
N LEU A 6 -46.81 -6.80 -24.77
CA LEU A 6 -45.43 -6.35 -24.57
C LEU A 6 -45.05 -6.56 -23.10
N ILE A 7 -44.09 -7.45 -22.84
CA ILE A 7 -43.45 -7.58 -21.53
C ILE A 7 -42.33 -6.54 -21.47
N ALA A 8 -42.58 -5.44 -20.75
CA ALA A 8 -41.56 -4.49 -20.36
C ALA A 8 -40.71 -5.09 -19.22
N SER A 9 -39.54 -5.62 -19.58
CA SER A 9 -38.56 -6.13 -18.62
C SER A 9 -37.85 -4.96 -17.94
N LEU A 10 -38.33 -4.57 -16.76
CA LEU A 10 -37.60 -3.72 -15.82
C LEU A 10 -36.57 -4.59 -15.08
N PHE A 11 -35.30 -4.54 -15.47
CA PHE A 11 -34.23 -5.24 -14.75
C PHE A 11 -33.09 -4.29 -14.31
N VAL A 12 -33.11 -4.02 -13.00
CA VAL A 12 -31.98 -3.99 -12.03
C VAL A 12 -30.94 -2.86 -12.16
N ALA A 13 -31.15 -1.79 -11.40
CA ALA A 13 -30.14 -0.81 -11.01
C ALA A 13 -29.48 -1.17 -9.64
N PHE A 14 -28.85 -2.35 -9.52
CA PHE A 14 -28.23 -2.81 -8.26
C PHE A 14 -26.69 -2.90 -8.30
N GLY A 15 -26.03 -2.37 -9.34
CA GLY A 15 -24.57 -2.49 -9.53
C GLY A 15 -23.71 -1.30 -9.10
N ALA A 16 -24.30 -0.13 -8.80
CA ALA A 16 -23.51 1.12 -8.67
C ALA A 16 -22.69 1.21 -7.36
N SER A 17 -23.14 0.59 -6.26
CA SER A 17 -22.51 0.71 -4.94
C SER A 17 -21.24 -0.13 -4.78
N ALA A 18 -21.18 -1.31 -5.41
CA ALA A 18 -20.01 -2.18 -5.39
C ALA A 18 -18.82 -1.58 -6.16
N ALA A 19 -19.10 -1.01 -7.35
CA ALA A 19 -18.10 -0.33 -8.18
C ALA A 19 -17.45 0.86 -7.45
N MET A 20 -18.27 1.72 -6.82
CA MET A 20 -17.79 2.87 -6.03
C MET A 20 -16.89 2.45 -4.86
N ALA A 21 -17.16 1.30 -4.23
CA ALA A 21 -16.39 0.84 -3.08
C ALA A 21 -15.03 0.22 -3.48
N GLN A 22 -14.92 -0.35 -4.69
CA GLN A 22 -13.66 -0.86 -5.24
C GLN A 22 -12.74 0.30 -5.65
N THR A 23 -13.30 1.34 -6.27
CA THR A 23 -12.55 2.58 -6.58
C THR A 23 -11.95 3.21 -5.34
N ASN A 24 -12.67 3.20 -4.21
CA ASN A 24 -12.16 3.78 -2.96
C ASN A 24 -10.94 3.03 -2.40
N THR A 25 -10.97 1.69 -2.36
CA THR A 25 -9.81 0.91 -1.88
C THR A 25 -8.63 1.02 -2.85
N ALA A 26 -8.88 0.97 -4.17
CA ALA A 26 -7.80 1.17 -5.14
C ALA A 26 -7.13 2.55 -4.98
N ASN A 27 -7.92 3.60 -4.74
CA ASN A 27 -7.39 4.95 -4.51
C ASN A 27 -6.55 5.08 -3.24
N THR A 28 -6.83 4.32 -2.18
CA THR A 28 -6.01 4.37 -0.96
C THR A 28 -4.67 3.70 -1.20
N VAL A 29 -4.66 2.49 -1.77
CA VAL A 29 -3.45 1.74 -2.16
C VAL A 29 -2.58 2.54 -3.15
N GLN A 30 -3.20 3.17 -4.15
CA GLN A 30 -2.49 4.02 -5.11
C GLN A 30 -1.74 5.17 -4.43
N ARG A 31 -2.25 5.71 -3.33
CA ARG A 31 -1.56 6.76 -2.57
C ARG A 31 -0.36 6.21 -1.83
N ASP A 32 -0.44 4.97 -1.32
CA ASP A 32 0.68 4.29 -0.66
C ASP A 32 1.81 4.05 -1.70
N VAL A 33 1.48 3.57 -2.91
CA VAL A 33 2.42 3.48 -4.05
C VAL A 33 3.13 4.81 -4.31
N ASN A 34 2.37 5.91 -4.36
CA ASN A 34 2.94 7.23 -4.64
C ASN A 34 3.85 7.72 -3.51
N GLN A 35 3.51 7.42 -2.25
CA GLN A 35 4.33 7.78 -1.10
C GLN A 35 5.64 7.00 -1.09
N GLN A 36 5.59 5.70 -1.32
CA GLN A 36 6.79 4.87 -1.43
C GLN A 36 7.67 5.28 -2.62
N THR A 37 7.07 5.64 -3.76
CA THR A 37 7.83 6.15 -4.93
C THR A 37 8.58 7.44 -4.60
N ARG A 38 8.00 8.32 -3.79
CA ARG A 38 8.66 9.55 -3.34
C ARG A 38 9.81 9.27 -2.37
N ILE A 39 9.61 8.36 -1.42
CA ILE A 39 10.67 7.93 -0.50
C ILE A 39 11.85 7.32 -1.28
N GLU A 40 11.57 6.44 -2.24
CA GLU A 40 12.59 5.86 -3.12
C GLU A 40 13.33 6.92 -3.93
N THR A 41 12.60 7.86 -4.53
CA THR A 41 13.18 8.98 -5.29
C THR A 41 14.10 9.81 -4.40
N GLY A 42 13.63 10.17 -3.20
CA GLY A 42 14.42 10.96 -2.27
C GLY A 42 15.68 10.25 -1.77
N LEU A 43 15.63 8.93 -1.62
CA LEU A 43 16.82 8.13 -1.33
C LEU A 43 17.79 8.06 -2.51
N LYS A 44 17.28 8.04 -3.74
CA LYS A 44 18.08 7.96 -4.98
C LYS A 44 18.76 9.29 -5.32
N ASP A 45 18.06 10.40 -5.13
CA ASP A 45 18.60 11.74 -5.41
C ASP A 45 19.34 12.37 -4.21
N GLY A 46 19.26 11.73 -3.03
CA GLY A 46 19.94 12.16 -1.81
C GLY A 46 19.24 13.29 -1.07
N SER A 47 18.04 13.67 -1.48
CA SER A 47 17.17 14.58 -0.71
C SER A 47 16.65 13.97 0.59
N LEU A 48 16.71 12.63 0.71
CA LEU A 48 16.49 11.90 1.96
C LEU A 48 17.75 11.14 2.34
N ASN A 49 18.11 11.18 3.62
CA ASN A 49 19.06 10.20 4.17
C ASN A 49 18.34 8.94 4.67
N THR A 50 19.11 7.88 4.94
CA THR A 50 18.58 6.60 5.44
C THR A 50 17.74 6.77 6.71
N LYS A 51 18.16 7.63 7.65
CA LYS A 51 17.46 7.84 8.93
C LYS A 51 16.10 8.50 8.74
N GLU A 52 16.01 9.45 7.82
CA GLU A 52 14.76 10.13 7.45
C GLU A 52 13.82 9.16 6.76
N ALA A 53 14.31 8.41 5.77
CA ALA A 53 13.53 7.35 5.14
C ALA A 53 13.01 6.34 6.18
N GLY A 54 13.83 5.89 7.14
CA GLY A 54 13.37 5.01 8.22
C GLY A 54 12.25 5.59 9.10
N ARG A 55 12.24 6.91 9.31
CA ARG A 55 11.12 7.59 9.98
C ARG A 55 9.87 7.60 9.10
N LEU A 56 10.02 7.85 7.81
CA LEU A 56 8.91 7.83 6.86
C LEU A 56 8.31 6.42 6.73
N GLU A 57 9.13 5.36 6.67
CA GLU A 57 8.67 3.96 6.72
C GLU A 57 7.92 3.64 8.03
N THR A 58 8.27 4.30 9.14
CA THR A 58 7.49 4.16 10.38
C THR A 58 6.08 4.71 10.23
N GLU A 59 5.90 5.76 9.44
CA GLU A 59 4.59 6.34 9.15
C GLU A 59 3.82 5.51 8.12
N GLN A 60 4.48 5.01 7.07
CA GLN A 60 3.88 4.07 6.10
C GLN A 60 3.34 2.82 6.82
N SER A 61 4.15 2.18 7.67
CA SER A 61 3.72 1.06 8.52
C SER A 61 2.47 1.36 9.39
N GLN A 62 2.27 2.61 9.79
CA GLN A 62 1.07 3.01 10.55
C GLN A 62 -0.15 3.21 9.64
N VAL A 63 0.06 3.78 8.45
CA VAL A 63 -0.97 3.91 7.41
C VAL A 63 -1.46 2.54 7.00
N ASP A 64 -0.56 1.62 6.63
CA ASP A 64 -0.91 0.25 6.22
C ASP A 64 -1.64 -0.50 7.33
N ARG A 65 -1.21 -0.33 8.59
CA ARG A 65 -1.89 -0.96 9.73
C ARG A 65 -3.31 -0.41 9.92
N LEU A 66 -3.51 0.88 9.66
CA LEU A 66 -4.83 1.51 9.70
C LEU A 66 -5.68 1.00 8.53
N GLN A 67 -5.15 0.98 7.31
CA GLN A 67 -5.78 0.43 6.12
C GLN A 67 -6.20 -1.05 6.33
N ALA A 68 -5.29 -1.86 6.87
CA ALA A 68 -5.54 -3.24 7.24
C ALA A 68 -6.67 -3.39 8.26
N ARG A 69 -6.78 -2.48 9.24
CA ARG A 69 -7.86 -2.51 10.23
C ARG A 69 -9.20 -2.17 9.57
N ASP A 70 -9.21 -1.11 8.79
CA ASP A 70 -10.42 -0.51 8.22
C ASP A 70 -10.99 -1.35 7.05
N LEU A 71 -10.20 -2.25 6.47
CA LEU A 71 -10.66 -3.17 5.41
C LEU A 71 -11.06 -4.56 5.91
N LYS A 72 -10.86 -4.85 7.21
CA LYS A 72 -10.97 -6.20 7.78
C LYS A 72 -12.36 -6.82 7.63
N ASP A 73 -13.40 -6.02 7.83
CA ASP A 73 -14.82 -6.43 7.76
C ASP A 73 -15.40 -6.30 6.33
N GLY A 74 -14.57 -5.92 5.36
CA GLY A 74 -14.94 -5.77 3.96
C GLY A 74 -15.68 -4.47 3.64
N LYS A 75 -15.77 -3.51 4.58
CA LYS A 75 -16.42 -2.23 4.36
C LYS A 75 -15.52 -1.11 4.84
N LEU A 76 -15.30 -0.11 3.99
CA LEU A 76 -14.60 1.11 4.38
C LEU A 76 -15.65 2.19 4.62
N THR A 77 -15.94 2.49 5.89
CA THR A 77 -16.91 3.54 6.23
C THR A 77 -16.41 4.93 5.87
N LEU A 78 -17.30 5.92 5.81
CA LEU A 78 -16.92 7.31 5.54
C LEU A 78 -15.95 7.85 6.60
N LYS A 79 -16.14 7.45 7.87
CA LYS A 79 -15.31 7.89 9.00
C LYS A 79 -13.91 7.28 8.93
N GLU A 80 -13.82 5.98 8.71
CA GLU A 80 -12.54 5.26 8.52
C GLU A 80 -11.77 5.83 7.33
N ARG A 81 -12.45 6.02 6.19
CA ARG A 81 -11.84 6.66 5.01
C ARG A 81 -11.30 8.06 5.31
N ALA A 82 -12.04 8.86 6.07
CA ALA A 82 -11.57 10.19 6.46
C ALA A 82 -10.35 10.12 7.39
N GLN A 83 -10.31 9.16 8.32
CA GLN A 83 -9.17 8.93 9.21
C GLN A 83 -7.93 8.47 8.42
N LEU A 84 -8.09 7.48 7.55
CA LEU A 84 -7.03 6.98 6.67
C LEU A 84 -6.48 8.09 5.76
N ARG A 85 -7.36 8.88 5.13
CA ARG A 85 -6.95 10.03 4.32
C ARG A 85 -6.15 11.06 5.12
N ARG A 86 -6.53 11.33 6.38
CA ARG A 86 -5.77 12.22 7.26
C ARG A 86 -4.39 11.66 7.57
N ALA A 87 -4.27 10.37 7.84
CA ALA A 87 -2.99 9.70 8.06
C ALA A 87 -2.09 9.78 6.82
N GLN A 88 -2.61 9.41 5.64
CA GLN A 88 -1.89 9.55 4.37
C GLN A 88 -1.50 11.00 4.06
N ASN A 89 -2.36 11.98 4.36
CA ASN A 89 -2.02 13.39 4.17
C ASN A 89 -0.95 13.89 5.15
N LYS A 90 -0.91 13.36 6.37
CA LYS A 90 0.17 13.63 7.32
C LYS A 90 1.48 13.08 6.74
N ALA A 91 1.53 11.78 6.42
CA ALA A 91 2.70 11.14 5.83
C ALA A 91 3.20 11.87 4.58
N SER A 92 2.30 12.23 3.66
CA SER A 92 2.64 12.99 2.45
C SER A 92 3.33 14.34 2.75
N ARG A 93 2.92 15.04 3.80
CA ARG A 93 3.52 16.32 4.22
C ARG A 93 4.88 16.08 4.87
N ASP A 94 5.02 15.04 5.69
CA ASP A 94 6.29 14.72 6.33
C ASP A 94 7.33 14.26 5.32
N ILE A 95 6.95 13.50 4.28
CA ILE A 95 7.81 13.20 3.13
C ILE A 95 8.26 14.50 2.45
N GLN A 96 7.33 15.42 2.16
CA GLN A 96 7.66 16.71 1.53
C GLN A 96 8.64 17.52 2.38
N SER A 97 8.40 17.61 3.68
CA SER A 97 9.26 18.33 4.61
C SER A 97 10.65 17.69 4.72
N ALA A 98 10.74 16.37 4.66
CA ALA A 98 12.01 15.66 4.67
C ALA A 98 12.79 15.86 3.36
N GLU A 99 12.15 15.73 2.19
CA GLU A 99 12.79 15.95 0.87
C GLU A 99 13.37 17.37 0.73
N HIS A 100 12.74 18.37 1.35
CA HIS A 100 13.08 19.79 1.18
C HIS A 100 13.87 20.38 2.35
N ASN A 101 14.35 19.55 3.28
CA ASN A 101 15.16 20.04 4.38
C ASN A 101 16.63 20.22 3.97
N ASN A 102 17.44 20.72 4.90
CA ASN A 102 18.88 20.96 4.69
C ASN A 102 19.75 19.73 5.00
N VAL A 103 19.13 18.57 5.23
CA VAL A 103 19.84 17.31 5.45
C VAL A 103 19.98 16.61 4.10
N LYS A 104 21.13 15.95 3.89
CA LYS A 104 21.40 15.21 2.66
C LYS A 104 21.82 13.79 2.97
N GLY A 105 21.35 12.86 2.14
CA GLY A 105 21.76 11.47 2.14
C GLY A 105 23.02 11.25 1.31
N ASN A 106 23.60 10.06 1.44
CA ASN A 106 24.56 9.53 0.48
C ASN A 106 23.90 8.35 -0.26
N PRO A 107 23.33 8.60 -1.46
CA PRO A 107 22.65 7.57 -2.25
C PRO A 107 23.53 6.35 -2.56
N GLU A 108 24.84 6.56 -2.70
CA GLU A 108 25.82 5.53 -3.05
C GLU A 108 26.32 4.74 -1.84
N SER A 109 25.94 5.14 -0.63
CA SER A 109 26.29 4.37 0.56
C SER A 109 25.61 3.00 0.53
N LYS A 110 26.33 1.96 0.97
CA LYS A 110 25.76 0.59 1.01
C LYS A 110 24.49 0.49 1.85
N SER A 111 24.34 1.33 2.87
CA SER A 111 23.12 1.45 3.65
C SER A 111 21.96 2.00 2.82
N SER A 112 22.20 3.08 2.08
CA SER A 112 21.19 3.69 1.21
C SER A 112 20.80 2.77 0.05
N GLU A 113 21.76 2.15 -0.64
CA GLU A 113 21.49 1.18 -1.72
C GLU A 113 20.57 0.05 -1.25
N ARG A 114 20.78 -0.45 -0.03
CA ARG A 114 19.96 -1.50 0.59
C ARG A 114 18.52 -1.04 0.82
N LEU A 115 18.35 0.12 1.46
CA LEU A 115 17.01 0.66 1.71
C LEU A 115 16.29 1.03 0.41
N GLN A 116 17.00 1.56 -0.60
CA GLN A 116 16.42 1.82 -1.92
C GLN A 116 15.86 0.53 -2.55
N ALA A 117 16.60 -0.58 -2.47
CA ALA A 117 16.14 -1.87 -2.99
C ALA A 117 14.90 -2.40 -2.24
N ASP A 118 14.84 -2.19 -0.92
CA ASP A 118 13.71 -2.58 -0.08
C ASP A 118 12.46 -1.74 -0.43
N VAL A 119 12.56 -0.41 -0.43
CA VAL A 119 11.45 0.49 -0.82
C VAL A 119 11.00 0.22 -2.25
N GLN A 120 11.93 -0.08 -3.17
CA GLN A 120 11.59 -0.46 -4.53
C GLN A 120 10.73 -1.74 -4.58
N ARG A 121 10.99 -2.72 -3.70
CA ARG A 121 10.14 -3.91 -3.58
C ARG A 121 8.78 -3.56 -3.00
N ASN A 122 8.69 -2.67 -2.02
CA ASN A 122 7.41 -2.21 -1.46
C ASN A 122 6.53 -1.59 -2.55
N ILE A 123 7.09 -0.72 -3.39
CA ILE A 123 6.38 -0.15 -4.55
C ILE A 123 5.83 -1.23 -5.47
N GLN A 124 6.61 -2.28 -5.76
CA GLN A 124 6.15 -3.38 -6.63
C GLN A 124 5.07 -4.23 -5.97
N GLN A 125 5.19 -4.49 -4.66
CA GLN A 125 4.20 -5.22 -3.88
C GLN A 125 2.88 -4.45 -3.83
N GLU A 126 2.93 -3.17 -3.51
CA GLU A 126 1.77 -2.27 -3.50
C GLU A 126 1.11 -2.16 -4.88
N LYS A 127 1.88 -2.03 -5.97
CA LYS A 127 1.33 -2.06 -7.33
C LYS A 127 0.61 -3.37 -7.65
N ARG A 128 1.13 -4.51 -7.18
CA ARG A 128 0.48 -5.82 -7.39
C ARG A 128 -0.83 -5.91 -6.61
N ILE A 129 -0.88 -5.36 -5.38
CA ILE A 129 -2.10 -5.25 -4.56
C ILE A 129 -3.10 -4.35 -5.28
N GLU A 130 -2.68 -3.15 -5.70
CA GLU A 130 -3.50 -2.18 -6.41
C GLU A 130 -4.15 -2.80 -7.65
N GLN A 131 -3.36 -3.45 -8.51
CA GLN A 131 -3.86 -4.16 -9.69
C GLN A 131 -4.87 -5.25 -9.31
N GLY A 132 -4.62 -5.98 -8.23
CA GLY A 132 -5.54 -6.98 -7.71
C GLY A 132 -6.88 -6.38 -7.28
N VAL A 133 -6.87 -5.20 -6.65
CA VAL A 133 -8.09 -4.47 -6.31
C VAL A 133 -8.80 -3.95 -7.56
N GLN A 134 -8.07 -3.34 -8.48
CA GLN A 134 -8.63 -2.76 -9.71
C GLN A 134 -9.28 -3.82 -10.60
N SER A 135 -8.62 -4.97 -10.78
CA SER A 135 -9.14 -6.12 -11.53
C SER A 135 -10.23 -6.91 -10.81
N GLY A 136 -10.41 -6.69 -9.50
CA GLY A 136 -11.31 -7.48 -8.66
C GLY A 136 -10.77 -8.87 -8.29
N ALA A 137 -9.50 -9.17 -8.61
CA ALA A 137 -8.82 -10.39 -8.19
C ALA A 137 -8.54 -10.45 -6.67
N LEU A 138 -8.59 -9.31 -5.97
CA LEU A 138 -8.48 -9.22 -4.51
C LEU A 138 -9.76 -8.68 -3.90
N THR A 139 -10.27 -9.38 -2.89
CA THR A 139 -11.33 -8.87 -2.02
C THR A 139 -10.77 -7.95 -0.93
N LYS A 140 -11.59 -7.04 -0.37
CA LYS A 140 -11.13 -6.12 0.69
C LYS A 140 -10.55 -6.82 1.94
N PRO A 141 -11.11 -7.94 2.45
CA PRO A 141 -10.47 -8.67 3.55
C PRO A 141 -9.11 -9.28 3.17
N GLU A 142 -8.89 -9.59 1.88
CA GLU A 142 -7.58 -10.04 1.40
C GLU A 142 -6.61 -8.87 1.33
N VAL A 143 -7.04 -7.71 0.81
CA VAL A 143 -6.26 -6.47 0.89
C VAL A 143 -5.89 -6.18 2.34
N SER A 144 -6.85 -6.23 3.28
CA SER A 144 -6.60 -6.08 4.73
C SER A 144 -5.48 -7.00 5.25
N THR A 145 -5.39 -8.21 4.71
CA THR A 145 -4.36 -9.17 5.08
C THR A 145 -3.00 -8.79 4.49
N LEU A 146 -2.99 -8.40 3.21
CA LEU A 146 -1.78 -7.97 2.50
C LEU A 146 -1.20 -6.68 3.10
N GLU A 147 -2.03 -5.68 3.37
CA GLU A 147 -1.67 -4.43 4.05
C GLU A 147 -1.07 -4.68 5.43
N ARG A 148 -1.54 -5.71 6.14
CA ARG A 148 -0.92 -6.12 7.41
C ARG A 148 0.46 -6.74 7.19
N GLY A 149 0.68 -7.40 6.07
CA GLY A 149 1.98 -7.88 5.61
C GLY A 149 2.93 -6.72 5.34
N GLN A 150 2.52 -5.78 4.49
CA GLN A 150 3.28 -4.56 4.17
C GLN A 150 3.66 -3.77 5.43
N ALA A 151 2.68 -3.54 6.32
CA ALA A 151 2.91 -2.87 7.60
C ALA A 151 4.01 -3.52 8.47
N ARG A 152 4.29 -4.83 8.30
CA ARG A 152 5.37 -5.52 9.01
C ARG A 152 6.71 -5.35 8.31
N VAL A 153 6.72 -5.33 6.98
CA VAL A 153 7.91 -5.09 6.15
C VAL A 153 8.43 -3.67 6.42
N ASP A 154 7.59 -2.65 6.23
CA ASP A 154 7.91 -1.24 6.51
C ASP A 154 8.42 -1.03 7.93
N ARG A 155 7.85 -1.75 8.90
CA ARG A 155 8.30 -1.68 10.29
C ARG A 155 9.70 -2.26 10.50
N LYS A 156 10.08 -3.28 9.74
CA LYS A 156 11.43 -3.85 9.80
C LYS A 156 12.43 -2.90 9.14
N GLU A 157 12.09 -2.34 7.99
CA GLU A 157 12.90 -1.32 7.30
C GLU A 157 13.11 -0.09 8.18
N ALA A 158 12.03 0.46 8.73
CA ALA A 158 12.07 1.56 9.68
C ALA A 158 13.00 1.32 10.88
N LYS A 159 12.99 0.09 11.41
CA LYS A 159 13.86 -0.29 12.53
C LYS A 159 15.32 -0.37 12.12
N ALA A 160 15.60 -0.98 10.97
CA ALA A 160 16.94 -1.09 10.42
C ALA A 160 17.53 0.28 10.09
N ALA A 161 16.72 1.17 9.54
CA ALA A 161 17.13 2.51 9.17
C ALA A 161 17.17 3.51 10.35
N ARG A 162 16.77 3.10 11.56
CA ARG A 162 16.52 4.02 12.70
C ARG A 162 17.76 4.81 13.13
N ASP A 163 18.93 4.19 13.10
CA ASP A 163 20.20 4.82 13.43
C ASP A 163 20.89 5.46 12.21
N GLY A 164 20.27 5.34 11.03
CA GLY A 164 20.81 5.80 9.75
C GLY A 164 21.65 4.78 9.00
N ASN A 165 21.73 3.53 9.47
CA ASN A 165 22.51 2.49 8.83
C ASN A 165 21.77 1.14 8.76
N VAL A 166 21.36 0.71 7.56
CA VAL A 166 20.84 -0.64 7.33
C VAL A 166 21.99 -1.62 7.22
N GLY A 167 22.11 -2.54 8.18
CA GLY A 167 23.13 -3.59 8.19
C GLY A 167 22.77 -4.83 7.36
N ARG A 168 23.74 -5.73 7.14
CA ARG A 168 23.53 -6.98 6.37
C ARG A 168 22.55 -7.96 7.03
N VAL A 169 22.58 -8.06 8.36
CA VAL A 169 21.68 -8.96 9.10
C VAL A 169 20.24 -8.42 9.06
N GLU A 170 20.09 -7.11 9.21
CA GLU A 170 18.80 -6.45 9.07
C GLU A 170 18.24 -6.60 7.66
N GLN A 171 19.09 -6.43 6.65
CA GLN A 171 18.73 -6.68 5.25
C GLN A 171 18.20 -8.09 5.03
N ALA A 172 18.89 -9.11 5.53
CA ALA A 172 18.45 -10.50 5.39
C ALA A 172 17.08 -10.73 6.05
N ASN A 173 16.83 -10.10 7.20
CA ASN A 173 15.56 -10.18 7.90
C ASN A 173 14.42 -9.44 7.18
N ILE A 174 14.72 -8.34 6.49
CA ILE A 174 13.77 -7.59 5.64
C ILE A 174 13.44 -8.43 4.41
N GLN A 175 14.46 -8.90 3.69
CA GLN A 175 14.30 -9.77 2.52
C GLN A 175 13.44 -11.00 2.79
N HIS A 176 13.63 -11.65 3.94
CA HIS A 176 12.82 -12.81 4.30
C HIS A 176 11.34 -12.43 4.50
N ALA A 177 11.06 -11.28 5.12
CA ALA A 177 9.69 -10.80 5.27
C ALA A 177 9.07 -10.42 3.93
N ASP A 178 9.83 -9.76 3.06
CA ASP A 178 9.43 -9.41 1.69
C ASP A 178 9.08 -10.64 0.86
N ASN A 179 9.93 -11.67 0.87
CA ASN A 179 9.69 -12.87 0.09
C ASN A 179 8.38 -13.54 0.53
N LYS A 180 8.17 -13.66 1.84
CA LYS A 180 6.93 -14.18 2.40
C LYS A 180 5.73 -13.33 2.02
N HIS A 181 5.86 -12.00 2.07
CA HIS A 181 4.77 -11.11 1.71
C HIS A 181 4.45 -11.19 0.21
N SER A 182 5.47 -11.26 -0.64
CA SER A 182 5.34 -11.43 -2.08
C SER A 182 4.63 -12.74 -2.47
N GLU A 183 4.95 -13.85 -1.79
CA GLU A 183 4.25 -15.13 -1.90
C GLU A 183 2.79 -14.98 -1.48
N GLU A 184 2.51 -14.32 -0.36
CA GLU A 184 1.14 -14.10 0.11
C GLU A 184 0.33 -13.26 -0.90
N ILE A 185 0.92 -12.21 -1.50
CA ILE A 185 0.29 -11.43 -2.57
C ILE A 185 0.00 -12.33 -3.77
N LEU A 186 0.92 -13.22 -4.15
CA LEU A 186 0.74 -14.14 -5.27
C LEU A 186 -0.43 -15.08 -5.01
N ASP A 187 -0.46 -15.71 -3.84
CA ASP A 187 -1.51 -16.63 -3.44
C ASP A 187 -2.87 -15.94 -3.43
N LYS A 188 -2.98 -14.75 -2.83
CA LYS A 188 -4.26 -14.03 -2.77
C LYS A 188 -4.78 -13.62 -4.14
N LYS A 189 -3.90 -13.21 -5.06
CA LYS A 189 -4.31 -12.83 -6.42
C LYS A 189 -4.82 -14.02 -7.26
N HIS A 190 -4.42 -15.25 -6.93
CA HIS A 190 -4.70 -16.43 -7.76
C HIS A 190 -5.56 -17.50 -7.08
N ASN A 191 -5.97 -17.31 -5.82
CA ASN A 191 -6.70 -18.31 -5.04
C ASN A 191 -8.16 -18.57 -5.51
N GLY A 192 -8.57 -18.00 -6.65
CA GLY A 192 -9.89 -18.20 -7.22
C GLY A 192 -11.03 -17.59 -6.41
N LYS A 193 -10.75 -16.83 -5.33
CA LYS A 193 -11.76 -16.09 -4.58
C LYS A 193 -12.17 -14.85 -5.36
N THR A 194 -12.92 -15.07 -6.43
CA THR A 194 -13.62 -13.99 -7.13
C THR A 194 -14.87 -13.61 -6.33
N ARG A 195 -15.15 -12.31 -6.26
CA ARG A 195 -16.23 -11.78 -5.43
C ARG A 195 -17.59 -12.27 -5.94
N LYS A 196 -18.42 -12.86 -5.08
CA LYS A 196 -19.88 -12.92 -5.32
C LYS A 196 -20.43 -11.50 -5.19
N GLY A 197 -21.17 -11.09 -6.24
CA GLY A 197 -21.64 -9.73 -6.52
C GLY A 197 -22.31 -8.99 -5.38
#